data_AF-A0A7W7QF13-F1
#
_entry.id   AF-A0A7W7QF13-F1
#
_cell.length_a   1.000
_cell.length_b   1.000
_cell.length_c   1.000
_cell.angle_alpha   90.00
_cell.angle_beta   90.00
_cell.angle_gamma   90.00
#
_symmetry.space_group_name_H-M   'P 1'
#
loop_
_entity.id
_entity.type
_entity.pdbx_description
1 polymer ?
#
loop_
_entity_poly.entity_id
_entity_poly.type
_entity_poly.pdbx_seq_one_letter_code
_entity_poly.pdbx_strand_id
1 'polypeptide(L)' 'MAENRKTTTASPLPTTQGRVVWCQGRALVREDARWVGVDDKGRPRSLTDADLRRRGWSLTRMAR' A
#
# COMPACT_ATOMS: atom_id res chain seq x y z
N MET A 1 8.34 -8.57 -24.29
CA MET A 1 8.61 -8.92 -22.88
C MET A 1 8.79 -7.63 -22.07
N ALA A 2 7.71 -6.99 -21.63
CA ALA A 2 7.73 -5.92 -20.63
C ALA A 2 6.29 -5.76 -20.12
N GLU A 3 5.78 -6.83 -19.51
CA GLU A 3 4.45 -6.83 -18.91
C GLU A 3 4.53 -6.15 -17.55
N ASN A 4 4.10 -4.89 -17.44
CA ASN A 4 3.62 -4.37 -16.15
C ASN A 4 2.72 -3.13 -16.28
N ARG A 5 1.69 -3.18 -17.14
CA ARG A 5 0.52 -2.31 -16.98
C ARG A 5 -0.55 -3.10 -16.22
N LYS A 6 -0.46 -3.13 -14.89
CA LYS A 6 -1.57 -3.62 -14.05
C LYS A 6 -2.23 -2.46 -13.33
N THR A 7 -2.89 -1.61 -14.10
CA THR A 7 -4.07 -0.92 -13.60
C THR A 7 -5.20 -1.94 -13.48
N THR A 8 -5.80 -1.97 -12.29
CA THR A 8 -7.14 -2.52 -12.01
C THR A 8 -7.27 -4.03 -11.86
N THR A 9 -7.23 -4.50 -10.61
CA THR A 9 -8.25 -5.34 -9.95
C THR A 9 -7.59 -6.00 -8.74
N ALA A 10 -7.89 -5.50 -7.53
CA ALA A 10 -7.66 -6.13 -6.23
C ALA A 10 -6.56 -7.22 -6.21
N SER A 11 -5.29 -6.85 -6.41
CA SER A 11 -4.21 -7.77 -6.05
C SER A 11 -4.43 -8.17 -4.60
N PRO A 12 -4.24 -9.45 -4.23
CA PRO A 12 -4.41 -9.86 -2.84
C PRO A 12 -3.45 -9.02 -1.99
N LEU A 13 -4.01 -8.36 -0.98
CA LEU A 13 -3.17 -7.66 -0.02
C LEU A 13 -2.27 -8.70 0.62
N PRO A 14 -0.96 -8.47 0.64
CA PRO A 14 -0.06 -9.35 1.34
C PRO A 14 -0.43 -9.38 2.81
N THR A 15 -0.81 -10.56 3.28
CA THR A 15 -1.16 -10.82 4.68
C THR A 15 0.08 -11.06 5.54
N THR A 16 1.25 -11.21 4.92
CA THR A 16 2.55 -11.34 5.61
C THR A 16 2.93 -10.03 6.30
N GLN A 17 3.30 -10.12 7.58
CA GLN A 17 3.87 -9.00 8.34
C GLN A 17 5.17 -8.48 7.69
N GLY A 18 5.48 -7.21 7.91
CA GLY A 18 6.73 -6.59 7.45
C GLY A 18 6.78 -6.25 5.96
N ARG A 19 5.69 -6.45 5.22
CA ARG A 19 5.62 -6.05 3.80
C ARG A 19 5.26 -4.59 3.64
N VAL A 20 5.74 -3.93 2.59
CA VAL A 20 5.48 -2.52 2.31
C VAL A 20 4.63 -2.35 1.05
N VAL A 21 3.67 -1.42 1.10
CA VAL A 21 2.87 -0.97 -0.04
C VAL A 21 2.93 0.55 -0.16
N TRP A 22 2.57 1.05 -1.33
CA TRP A 22 2.47 2.46 -1.65
C TRP A 22 1.00 2.84 -1.85
N CYS A 23 0.55 3.87 -1.14
CA CYS A 23 -0.80 4.40 -1.25
C CYS A 23 -0.72 5.92 -1.29
N GLN A 24 -1.29 6.55 -2.31
CA GLN A 24 -1.30 8.02 -2.45
C GLN A 24 0.11 8.65 -2.32
N GLY A 25 1.14 7.96 -2.84
CA GLY A 25 2.54 8.42 -2.76
C GLY A 25 3.24 8.18 -1.42
N ARG A 26 2.59 7.51 -0.45
CA ARG A 26 3.15 7.22 0.88
C ARG A 26 3.42 5.74 1.04
N ALA A 27 4.53 5.42 1.70
CA ALA A 27 4.86 4.04 2.09
C ALA A 27 4.06 3.66 3.34
N LEU A 28 3.47 2.47 3.30
CA LEU A 28 2.76 1.86 4.41
C LEU A 28 3.36 0.47 4.63
N VAL A 29 3.80 0.17 5.84
CA VAL A 29 4.24 -1.15 6.27
C VAL A 29 3.06 -1.95 6.83
N ARG A 30 3.03 -3.25 6.58
CA ARG A 30 2.09 -4.18 7.15
C ARG A 30 2.54 -4.53 8.56
N GLU A 31 1.80 -4.06 9.54
CA GLU A 31 1.91 -4.47 10.93
C GLU A 31 0.66 -5.26 11.30
N ASP A 32 0.82 -6.55 11.59
CA ASP A 32 -0.28 -7.48 11.87
C ASP A 32 -1.40 -7.41 10.81
N ALA A 33 -2.58 -6.97 11.24
CA ALA A 33 -3.77 -6.80 10.43
C ALA A 33 -3.94 -5.37 9.89
N ARG A 34 -2.97 -4.48 10.09
CA ARG A 34 -3.07 -3.04 9.79
C ARG A 34 -1.89 -2.56 8.92
N TRP A 35 -2.14 -1.48 8.20
CA TRP A 35 -1.15 -0.82 7.36
C TRP A 35 -0.75 0.49 8.02
N VAL A 36 0.45 0.54 8.56
CA VAL A 36 0.98 1.69 9.28
C VAL A 36 1.92 2.45 8.37
N GLY A 37 1.77 3.76 8.29
CA GLY A 37 2.81 4.61 7.74
C GLY A 37 2.71 6.00 8.33
N VAL A 38 3.39 6.94 7.71
CA VAL A 38 3.44 8.32 8.17
C VAL A 38 2.70 9.23 7.21
N ASP A 39 1.94 10.19 7.74
CA ASP A 39 1.44 11.31 6.94
C ASP A 39 2.55 12.35 6.68
N ASP A 40 2.24 13.40 5.92
CA ASP A 40 3.23 14.44 5.57
C ASP A 40 3.69 15.26 6.79
N LYS A 41 2.98 15.16 7.91
CA LYS A 41 3.34 15.79 9.18
C LYS A 41 4.14 14.83 10.07
N GLY A 42 4.51 13.66 9.57
CA GLY A 42 5.23 12.63 10.31
C GLY A 42 4.37 11.92 11.35
N ARG A 43 3.04 12.07 11.34
CA ARG A 43 2.20 11.39 12.33
C ARG A 43 1.94 9.95 11.88
N PRO A 44 2.01 8.97 12.80
CA PRO A 44 1.67 7.60 12.49
C PRO A 44 0.19 7.51 12.13
N ARG A 45 -0.09 6.89 10.98
CA ARG A 45 -1.43 6.63 10.49
C ARG A 45 -1.59 5.15 10.19
N SER A 46 -2.63 4.56 10.75
CA SER A 46 -3.03 3.18 10.47
C SER A 46 -4.21 3.16 9.49
N LEU A 47 -4.14 2.25 8.54
CA LEU A 47 -5.17 1.98 7.54
C LEU A 47 -5.51 0.49 7.55
N THR A 48 -6.76 0.17 7.24
CA THR A 48 -7.18 -1.22 7.06
C THR A 48 -6.94 -1.70 5.63
N ASP A 49 -7.03 -3.01 5.42
CA ASP A 49 -7.10 -3.59 4.07
C ASP A 49 -8.23 -2.97 3.23
N ALA A 50 -9.42 -2.79 3.81
CA ALA A 50 -10.55 -2.12 3.17
C ALA A 50 -10.22 -0.68 2.75
N ASP A 51 -9.53 0.09 3.61
CA ASP A 51 -9.07 1.44 3.28
C ASP A 51 -8.12 1.44 2.09
N LEU A 52 -7.16 0.51 2.05
CA LEU A 52 -6.23 0.42 0.94
C LEU A 52 -6.97 0.08 -0.37
N ARG A 53 -7.85 -0.92 -0.33
CA ARG A 53 -8.65 -1.33 -1.51
C ARG A 53 -9.48 -0.16 -2.05
N ARG A 54 -10.02 0.70 -1.18
CA ARG A 54 -10.77 1.91 -1.56
C ARG A 54 -9.87 3.00 -2.15
N ARG A 55 -8.68 3.21 -1.59
CA ARG A 55 -7.77 4.30 -1.97
C ARG A 55 -6.92 3.99 -3.20
N GLY A 56 -6.78 2.71 -3.55
CA GLY A 56 -5.86 2.26 -4.58
C GLY A 56 -4.42 2.25 -4.05
N TRP A 57 -3.82 1.06 -3.99
CA TRP A 57 -2.47 0.85 -3.51
C TRP A 57 -1.65 0.09 -4.54
N SER A 58 -0.32 0.09 -4.37
CA SER A 58 0.62 -0.58 -5.27
C SER A 58 1.76 -1.22 -4.48
N LEU A 59 2.26 -2.37 -4.93
CA LEU A 59 3.44 -3.02 -4.32
C LEU A 59 4.74 -2.31 -4.67
N THR A 60 4.78 -1.66 -5.82
CA THR A 60 5.96 -0.94 -6.31
C THR A 60 5.75 0.56 -6.12
N ARG A 61 6.80 1.25 -5.69
CA ARG A 61 6.88 2.70 -5.84
C ARG A 61 6.96 2.97 -7.34
N MET A 62 5.81 3.20 -7.99
CA MET A 62 5.87 3.84 -9.30
C MET A 62 6.37 5.25 -9.04
N ALA A 63 7.67 5.45 -9.29
CA ALA A 63 8.21 6.78 -9.53
C ALA A 63 7.43 7.31 -10.73
N ARG A 64 6.62 8.34 -10.49
CA ARG A 64 5.94 9.04 -11.57
C ARG A 64 6.92 9.97 -12.24
#